data_AF-A0A6M3M9U8-F1
#
_entry.id   AF-A0A6M3M9U8-F1
#
_cell.length_a   1.000
_cell.length_b   1.000
_cell.length_c   1.000
_cell.angle_alpha   90.00
_cell.angle_beta   90.00
_cell.angle_gamma   90.00
#
_symmetry.space_group_name_H-M   'P 1'
#
loop_
_entity.id
_entity.type
_entity.pdbx_description
1 polymer ?
#
loop_
_entity_poly.entity_id
_entity_poly.type
_entity_poly.pdbx_seq_one_letter_code
_entity_poly.pdbx_strand_id
1 'polypeptide(L)'
;MKNPDIYLIKWIDSQSDDGWMFHKERKSIHPMIIRTIGFLIYENKKLVRIALSIGQNSNKTNKQFNGTIIIPKCCILKRKKLVC
;
A
#
# COMPACT_ATOMS: atom_id res chain seq x y z
N MET A 1 -22.72 5.67 8.12
CA MET A 1 -21.42 5.05 8.51
C MET A 1 -20.32 5.96 8.02
N LYS A 2 -19.30 6.21 8.86
CA LYS A 2 -18.16 7.09 8.53
C LYS A 2 -17.31 6.45 7.43
N ASN A 3 -16.73 7.28 6.55
CA ASN A 3 -15.74 6.81 5.59
C ASN A 3 -14.51 6.24 6.33
N PRO A 4 -13.79 5.27 5.73
CA PRO A 4 -12.57 4.74 6.34
C PRO A 4 -11.53 5.85 6.51
N ASP A 5 -10.67 5.70 7.51
CA ASP A 5 -9.54 6.60 7.70
C ASP A 5 -8.59 6.55 6.50
N ILE A 6 -8.07 7.71 6.10
CA ILE A 6 -7.09 7.83 5.02
C ILE A 6 -5.69 7.87 5.64
N TYR A 7 -4.76 7.11 5.05
CA TYR A 7 -3.37 7.07 5.49
C TYR A 7 -2.41 7.33 4.33
N LEU A 8 -1.35 8.08 4.62
CA LEU A 8 -0.11 8.07 3.87
C LEU A 8 0.85 7.06 4.53
N ILE A 9 1.27 6.05 3.78
CA ILE A 9 2.19 4.99 4.23
C ILE A 9 3.47 5.07 3.40
N LYS A 10 4.61 5.29 4.07
CA LYS A 10 5.95 5.13 3.51
C LYS A 10 6.45 3.73 3.88
N TRP A 11 6.81 2.92 2.90
CA TRP A 11 7.21 1.53 3.12
C TRP A 11 8.27 1.07 2.10
N ILE A 12 8.95 -0.02 2.40
CA ILE A 12 9.90 -0.66 1.50
C ILE A 12 9.18 -1.75 0.73
N ASP A 13 9.34 -1.78 -0.58
CA ASP A 13 8.87 -2.87 -1.43
C ASP A 13 10.04 -3.57 -2.12
N SER A 14 9.78 -4.77 -2.63
CA SER A 14 10.68 -5.45 -3.54
C SER A 14 10.81 -4.69 -4.86
N GLN A 15 12.02 -4.63 -5.38
CA GLN A 15 12.29 -4.26 -6.76
C GLN A 15 12.78 -5.51 -7.49
N SER A 16 12.31 -5.72 -8.72
CA SER A 16 12.77 -6.79 -9.59
C SER A 16 13.42 -6.20 -10.83
N ASP A 17 14.43 -6.89 -11.33
CA ASP A 17 14.93 -6.71 -12.68
C ASP A 17 14.23 -7.74 -13.61
N ASP A 18 14.22 -7.46 -14.90
CA ASP A 18 13.72 -8.38 -15.93
C ASP A 18 14.90 -8.96 -16.73
N GLY A 19 14.79 -10.23 -17.13
CA GLY A 19 15.79 -10.94 -17.93
C GLY A 19 17.04 -11.43 -17.18
N TRP A 20 17.93 -12.06 -17.96
CA TRP A 20 19.25 -12.49 -17.48
C TRP A 20 20.21 -11.30 -17.50
N MET A 21 20.93 -11.07 -16.39
CA MET A 21 21.92 -10.00 -16.31
C MET A 21 23.33 -10.56 -16.10
N PHE A 22 24.33 -9.96 -16.74
CA PHE A 22 25.72 -10.30 -16.47
C PHE A 22 26.16 -9.74 -15.11
N HIS A 23 27.09 -10.40 -14.43
CA HIS A 23 27.57 -9.97 -13.11
C HIS A 23 28.07 -8.51 -13.10
N LYS A 24 28.74 -8.09 -14.18
CA LYS A 24 29.26 -6.73 -14.37
C LYS A 24 28.17 -5.65 -14.51
N GLU A 25 26.93 -6.05 -14.80
CA GLU A 25 25.79 -5.14 -14.98
C GLU A 25 25.01 -4.93 -13.68
N ARG A 26 25.41 -5.60 -12.59
CA ARG A 26 24.81 -5.39 -11.27
C ARG A 26 25.05 -3.96 -10.80
N LYS A 27 24.00 -3.15 -10.85
CA LYS A 27 24.00 -1.79 -10.26
C LYS A 27 23.93 -1.88 -8.74
N SER A 28 24.38 -0.83 -8.05
CA SER A 28 24.21 -0.71 -6.60
C SER A 28 22.72 -0.76 -6.23
N ILE A 29 22.32 -1.75 -5.44
CA ILE A 29 20.93 -1.95 -5.04
C ILE A 29 20.63 -1.11 -3.80
N HIS A 30 19.53 -0.36 -3.86
CA HIS A 30 19.01 0.41 -2.74
C HIS A 30 17.57 -0.03 -2.48
N PRO A 31 17.10 -0.04 -1.21
CA PRO A 31 15.70 -0.36 -0.91
C PRO A 31 14.74 0.58 -1.65
N MET A 32 13.76 0.02 -2.36
CA MET A 32 12.75 0.80 -3.04
C MET A 32 11.76 1.37 -2.01
N ILE A 33 11.77 2.69 -1.85
CA ILE A 33 10.88 3.38 -0.92
C ILE A 33 9.61 3.83 -1.66
N ILE A 34 8.49 3.20 -1.32
CA ILE A 34 7.17 3.52 -1.85
C ILE A 34 6.42 4.44 -0.89
N ARG A 35 5.62 5.35 -1.45
CA ARG A 35 4.63 6.15 -0.73
C ARG A 35 3.25 5.85 -1.29
N THR A 36 2.34 5.39 -0.44
CA THR A 36 0.97 5.08 -0.84
C THR A 36 -0.01 5.86 0.01
N ILE A 37 -0.99 6.49 -0.64
CA ILE A 37 -2.13 7.13 0.01
C ILE A 37 -3.37 6.29 -0.28
N GLY A 38 -4.14 5.95 0.74
CA GLY A 38 -5.37 5.19 0.54
C GLY A 38 -6.22 5.06 1.79
N PHE A 39 -7.43 4.54 1.59
CA PHE A 39 -8.40 4.23 2.63
C PHE A 39 -7.98 2.95 3.36
N LEU A 40 -7.85 2.98 4.68
CA LEU A 40 -7.61 1.78 5.49
C LEU A 40 -8.87 0.91 5.51
N ILE A 41 -8.80 -0.27 4.88
CA ILE A 41 -9.95 -1.18 4.79
C ILE A 41 -9.78 -2.45 5.61
N TYR A 42 -8.54 -2.81 5.96
CA TYR A 42 -8.25 -3.92 6.86
C TYR A 42 -6.90 -3.73 7.56
N GLU A 43 -6.81 -4.16 8.81
CA GLU A 43 -5.58 -4.16 9.59
C GLU A 43 -5.56 -5.32 10.57
N ASN A 44 -4.44 -6.03 10.64
CA ASN A 44 -4.17 -7.00 11.71
C ASN A 44 -2.75 -6.79 12.28
N LYS A 45 -2.25 -7.71 13.09
CA LYS A 45 -0.91 -7.60 13.71
C LYS A 45 0.24 -7.58 12.69
N LYS A 46 0.07 -8.16 11.51
CA LYS A 46 1.13 -8.34 10.50
C LYS A 46 0.93 -7.52 9.23
N LEU A 47 -0.31 -7.20 8.87
CA LEU A 47 -0.67 -6.66 7.56
C LEU A 47 -1.56 -5.43 7.70
N VAL A 48 -1.41 -4.53 6.73
CA VAL A 48 -2.33 -3.43 6.44
C VAL A 48 -2.83 -3.60 5.02
N ARG A 49 -4.13 -3.43 4.78
CA ARG A 49 -4.68 -3.32 3.42
C ARG A 49 -5.31 -1.95 3.24
N ILE A 50 -4.88 -1.26 2.20
CA ILE A 50 -5.44 0.02 1.79
C ILE A 50 -6.09 -0.09 0.41
N ALA A 51 -7.13 0.69 0.15
CA ALA A 51 -7.74 0.85 -1.16
C ALA A 51 -7.48 2.26 -1.68
N LEU A 52 -7.16 2.40 -2.97
CA LEU A 52 -7.00 3.72 -3.60
C LEU A 52 -8.35 4.41 -3.79
N SER A 53 -9.41 3.65 -4.08
CA SER A 53 -10.75 4.19 -4.29
C SER A 53 -11.82 3.33 -3.60
N ILE A 54 -12.88 4.00 -3.16
CA ILE A 54 -14.09 3.38 -2.61
C ILE A 54 -15.29 3.73 -3.50
N GLY A 55 -16.09 2.72 -3.85
CA GLY A 55 -17.33 2.93 -4.60
C GLY A 55 -18.45 3.47 -3.71
N GLN A 56 -19.20 4.44 -4.19
CA GLN A 56 -20.47 4.85 -3.58
C GLN A 56 -21.56 3.87 -4.00
N ASN A 57 -21.86 2.87 -3.16
CA ASN A 57 -23.09 2.09 -3.31
C ASN A 57 -24.13 2.61 -2.31
N SER A 58 -25.32 2.94 -2.82
CA SER A 58 -26.49 3.38 -2.04
C SER A 58 -27.01 2.29 -1.09
N ASN A 59 -26.72 1.02 -1.38
CA ASN A 59 -27.04 -0.12 -0.54
C ASN A 59 -25.82 -0.58 0.28
N LYS A 60 -25.96 -0.52 1.61
CA LYS A 60 -24.91 -0.69 2.63
C LYS A 60 -24.15 -2.03 2.59
N THR A 61 -24.62 -3.01 1.85
CA THR A 61 -24.11 -4.40 1.86
C THR A 61 -22.96 -4.66 0.87
N ASN A 62 -22.77 -3.82 -0.16
CA ASN A 62 -21.79 -4.07 -1.23
C ASN A 62 -20.79 -2.91 -1.41
N LYS A 63 -20.00 -2.57 -0.38
CA LYS A 63 -18.91 -1.61 -0.56
C LYS A 63 -17.87 -2.17 -1.53
N GLN A 64 -17.62 -1.44 -2.60
CA GLN A 64 -16.61 -1.80 -3.60
C GLN A 64 -15.30 -1.08 -3.30
N PHE A 65 -14.19 -1.81 -3.44
CA PHE A 65 -12.83 -1.30 -3.26
C PHE A 65 -12.05 -1.52 -4.55
N ASN A 66 -11.33 -0.50 -5.01
CA ASN A 66 -10.46 -0.61 -6.18
C ASN A 66 -9.02 -0.20 -5.82
N GLY A 67 -8.05 -0.76 -6.55
CA GLY A 67 -6.63 -0.49 -6.34
C GLY A 67 -6.19 -0.88 -4.93
N THR A 68 -6.49 -2.10 -4.49
CA THR A 68 -6.13 -2.53 -3.14
C THR A 68 -4.66 -2.94 -3.08
N ILE A 69 -3.97 -2.52 -2.02
CA ILE A 69 -2.56 -2.86 -1.77
C ILE A 69 -2.46 -3.46 -0.36
N ILE A 70 -1.74 -4.57 -0.25
CA ILE A 70 -1.43 -5.22 1.04
C ILE A 70 0.02 -4.91 1.38
N ILE A 71 0.25 -4.32 2.55
CA ILE A 71 1.56 -3.91 3.03
C ILE A 71 1.86 -4.67 4.32
N PRO A 72 2.92 -5.51 4.35
CA PRO A 72 3.43 -6.06 5.60
C PRO A 72 3.88 -4.94 6.54
N LYS A 73 3.46 -5.00 7.80
CA LYS A 73 3.79 -3.97 8.80
C LYS A 73 5.29 -3.86 9.06
N CYS A 74 6.03 -4.95 8.92
CA CYS A 74 7.49 -4.95 9.01
C CYS A 74 8.17 -4.14 7.90
N CYS A 75 7.50 -3.89 6.77
CA CYS A 75 8.01 -3.07 5.69
C CYS A 75 7.67 -1.58 5.84
N ILE A 76 6.80 -1.21 6.79
CA ILE A 76 6.35 0.18 6.97
C ILE A 76 7.42 0.99 7.71
N LEU A 77 7.95 2.01 7.04
CA LEU A 77 8.90 2.96 7.61
C LEU A 77 8.22 4.09 8.38
N LYS A 78 7.09 4.57 7.87
CA LYS A 78 6.32 5.66 8.49
C LYS A 78 4.86 5.59 8.04
N ARG A 79 3.93 5.89 8.94
CA ARG A 79 2.50 6.00 8.63
C ARG A 79 1.94 7.26 9.25
N LYS A 80 1.16 8.03 8.47
CA LYS A 80 0.49 9.25 8.92
C LYS A 80 -0.99 9.18 8.54
N LYS A 81 -1.87 9.32 9.53
CA LYS A 81 -3.31 9.52 9.29
C LYS A 81 -3.50 10.91 8.69
N LEU A 82 -4.25 10.99 7.60
CA LEU A 82 -4.61 12.25 6.96
C LEU A 82 -5.97 12.69 7.51
N VAL A 83 -6.09 13.99 7.81
CA VAL A 83 -7.35 14.62 8.18
C VAL A 83 -7.83 15.37 6.95
N CYS A 84 -9.04 15.09 6.53
CA CYS A 84 -9.73 15.74 5.43
C CYS A 84 -10.95 16.46 5.99
#